data_AF-A0A529HMK3-F1
#
_entry.id   AF-A0A529HMK3-F1
#
_cell.length_a   1.000
_cell.length_b   1.000
_cell.length_c   1.000
_cell.angle_alpha   90.00
_cell.angle_beta   90.00
_cell.angle_gamma   90.00
#
_symmetry.space_group_name_H-M   'P 1'
#
loop_
_entity.id
_entity.type
_entity.pdbx_description
1 polymer ?
#
loop_
_entity_poly.entity_id
_entity_poly.type
_entity_poly.pdbx_seq_one_letter_code
_entity_poly.pdbx_strand_id
1 'polypeptide(L)'
;MSGFDPKNGYTPITASPKPWADIEAFYASLIQESFDQKPLVNLIRHIRSAYAEGRFHAFTSMHTLVISVNNPIEFNRENLRVDYLP
;
A
#
# COMPACT_ATOMS: atom_id res chain seq x y z
N MET A 1 17.76 -12.40 42.06
CA MET A 1 16.82 -11.28 41.85
C MET A 1 17.24 -10.53 40.59
N SER A 2 16.27 -10.31 39.69
CA SER A 2 16.18 -9.25 38.66
C SER A 2 17.32 -9.13 37.63
N GLY A 3 17.10 -9.26 36.32
CA GLY A 3 15.84 -9.30 35.59
C GLY A 3 16.07 -9.63 34.12
N PHE A 4 15.21 -10.48 33.58
CA PHE A 4 14.88 -10.42 32.17
C PHE A 4 14.07 -9.14 31.98
N ASP A 5 14.51 -8.21 31.13
CA ASP A 5 13.64 -7.11 30.69
C ASP A 5 13.75 -6.99 29.15
N PRO A 6 12.68 -7.36 28.42
CA PRO A 6 12.74 -7.68 27.02
C PRO A 6 12.70 -6.39 26.22
N LYS A 7 13.85 -5.93 25.75
CA LYS A 7 13.83 -5.03 24.60
C LYS A 7 13.37 -5.87 23.40
N ASN A 8 12.05 -5.91 23.21
CA ASN A 8 11.40 -6.15 21.94
C ASN A 8 12.10 -5.24 20.92
N GLY A 9 13.14 -5.76 20.28
CA GLY A 9 13.99 -5.06 19.31
C GLY A 9 13.29 -4.90 17.97
N TYR A 10 12.01 -4.53 18.01
CA TYR A 10 11.22 -4.28 16.83
C TYR A 10 11.65 -2.94 16.23
N THR A 11 12.37 -3.03 15.11
CA THR A 11 12.67 -1.88 14.26
C THR A 11 11.63 -1.84 13.15
N PRO A 12 10.73 -0.83 13.12
CA PRO A 12 9.71 -0.72 12.08
C PRO A 12 10.35 -0.57 10.70
N ILE A 13 9.89 -1.36 9.72
CA ILE A 13 10.23 -1.15 8.32
C ILE A 13 9.13 -0.29 7.72
N THR A 14 9.47 0.96 7.41
CA THR A 14 8.50 1.96 6.96
C THR A 14 8.74 2.43 5.53
N ALA A 15 7.67 2.83 4.84
CA ALA A 15 7.71 3.53 3.58
C ALA A 15 6.82 4.79 3.60
N SER A 16 7.26 5.82 2.89
CA SER A 16 6.43 6.98 2.62
C SER A 16 5.32 6.61 1.63
N PRO A 17 4.06 7.01 1.89
CA PRO A 17 3.00 6.80 0.92
C PRO A 17 3.23 7.60 -0.36
N LYS A 18 2.72 7.07 -1.46
CA LYS A 18 2.66 7.77 -2.75
C LYS A 18 1.29 8.43 -2.92
N PRO A 19 1.21 9.58 -3.61
CA PRO A 19 -0.07 10.16 -3.99
C PRO A 19 -0.94 9.17 -4.77
N TRP A 20 -2.23 9.11 -4.44
CA TRP A 20 -3.17 8.19 -5.10
C TRP A 20 -3.25 8.40 -6.62
N ALA A 21 -3.11 9.64 -7.08
CA ALA A 21 -3.08 9.97 -8.51
C ALA A 21 -1.90 9.29 -9.23
N ASP A 22 -0.72 9.27 -8.61
CA ASP A 22 0.48 8.66 -9.19
C ASP A 22 0.35 7.13 -9.25
N ILE A 23 -0.26 6.53 -8.22
CA ILE A 23 -0.54 5.08 -8.19
C ILE A 23 -1.55 4.71 -9.27
N GLU A 24 -2.63 5.49 -9.44
CA GLU A 24 -3.60 5.25 -10.51
C GLU A 24 -2.96 5.36 -11.90
N ALA A 25 -2.14 6.39 -12.12
CA ALA A 25 -1.43 6.59 -13.38
C ALA A 25 -0.48 5.42 -13.70
N PHE A 26 0.22 4.89 -12.70
CA PHE A 26 1.09 3.71 -12.85
C PHE A 26 0.32 2.47 -13.30
N TYR A 27 -0.79 2.11 -12.65
CA TYR A 27 -1.56 0.94 -13.08
C TYR A 27 -2.30 1.16 -14.40
N ALA A 28 -2.71 2.40 -14.70
CA ALA A 28 -3.29 2.74 -15.99
C ALA A 28 -2.28 2.62 -17.14
N SER A 29 -1.00 2.92 -16.94
CA SER A 29 0.03 2.74 -17.97
C SER A 29 0.26 1.26 -18.28
N LEU A 30 0.18 0.37 -17.27
CA LEU A 30 0.33 -1.06 -17.47
C LEU A 30 -0.80 -1.69 -18.31
N ILE A 31 -2.00 -1.10 -18.30
CA ILE A 31 -3.11 -1.52 -19.19
C ILE A 31 -2.72 -1.35 -20.67
N GLN A 32 -2.01 -0.27 -20.99
CA GLN A 32 -1.59 0.01 -22.36
C GLN A 32 -0.53 -0.99 -22.86
N GLU A 33 0.18 -1.64 -21.94
CA GLU A 33 1.22 -2.63 -22.23
C GLU A 33 0.69 -4.08 -22.25
N SER A 34 -0.62 -4.29 -22.34
CA SER A 34 -1.30 -5.61 -22.40
C SER A 34 -1.43 -6.37 -21.08
N PHE A 35 -1.24 -5.72 -19.93
CA PHE A 35 -1.60 -6.32 -18.63
C PHE A 35 -3.05 -5.98 -18.26
N ASP A 36 -3.82 -6.96 -17.76
CA ASP A 36 -5.19 -6.69 -17.28
C ASP A 36 -5.20 -6.05 -15.89
N GLN A 37 -4.79 -4.78 -15.82
CA GLN A 37 -4.74 -3.99 -14.58
C GLN A 37 -6.03 -3.19 -14.34
N LYS A 38 -7.08 -3.41 -15.14
CA LYS A 38 -8.37 -2.74 -14.99
C LYS A 38 -8.99 -2.95 -13.60
N PRO A 39 -8.91 -4.14 -12.97
CA PRO A 39 -9.40 -4.33 -11.60
C PRO A 39 -8.68 -3.46 -10.57
N LEU A 40 -7.35 -3.33 -10.66
CA LEU A 40 -6.57 -2.49 -9.74
C LEU A 40 -6.88 -1.00 -9.91
N VAL A 41 -6.99 -0.52 -11.16
CA VAL A 41 -7.40 0.86 -11.43
C VAL A 41 -8.79 1.15 -10.86
N ASN A 42 -9.73 0.23 -11.04
CA ASN A 42 -11.08 0.36 -10.48
C ASN A 42 -11.07 0.38 -8.94
N LEU A 43 -10.27 -0.49 -8.31
CA LEU A 43 -10.10 -0.51 -6.87
C LEU A 43 -9.55 0.82 -6.35
N ILE A 44 -8.50 1.37 -6.98
CA ILE A 44 -7.91 2.65 -6.61
C ILE A 44 -8.95 3.77 -6.70
N ARG A 45 -9.68 3.86 -7.81
CA ARG A 45 -10.76 4.85 -7.99
C ARG A 45 -11.87 4.70 -6.96
N HIS A 46 -12.24 3.46 -6.64
CA HIS A 46 -13.24 3.21 -5.61
C HIS A 46 -12.75 3.68 -4.25
N ILE A 47 -11.51 3.37 -3.86
CA ILE A 47 -10.97 3.80 -2.57
C ILE A 47 -10.92 5.32 -2.48
N ARG A 48 -10.42 5.99 -3.52
CA ARG A 48 -10.36 7.46 -3.59
C ARG A 48 -11.73 8.13 -3.49
N SER A 49 -12.77 7.53 -4.07
CA SER A 49 -14.12 8.10 -4.08
C SER A 49 -14.92 7.76 -2.81
N ALA A 50 -14.78 6.54 -2.29
CA ALA A 50 -15.50 6.07 -1.11
C ALA A 50 -14.88 6.55 0.21
N TYR A 51 -13.58 6.76 0.22
CA TYR A 51 -12.84 7.19 1.41
C TYR A 51 -12.07 8.46 1.03
N ALA A 52 -12.54 9.59 1.56
CA ALA A 52 -11.91 10.90 1.34
C ALA A 52 -10.38 10.82 1.51
N GLU A 53 -9.67 11.57 0.65
CA GLU A 53 -8.21 11.61 0.65
C GLU A 53 -7.69 11.87 2.07
N GLY A 54 -6.93 10.92 2.62
CA GLY A 54 -6.31 11.04 3.95
C GLY A 54 -6.65 9.95 4.95
N ARG A 55 -7.72 9.16 4.76
CA ARG A 55 -7.99 8.00 5.64
C ARG A 55 -7.06 6.82 5.37
N PHE A 56 -6.71 6.63 4.10
CA PHE A 56 -5.85 5.55 3.65
C PHE A 56 -4.64 6.10 2.93
N HIS A 57 -3.51 5.44 3.20
CA HIS A 57 -2.21 5.69 2.65
C HIS A 57 -1.81 4.49 1.81
N ALA A 58 -1.26 4.74 0.62
CA ALA A 58 -0.91 3.66 -0.28
C ALA A 58 0.52 3.76 -0.78
N PHE A 59 1.08 2.60 -1.08
CA PHE A 59 2.37 2.41 -1.71
C PHE A 59 2.23 1.32 -2.75
N THR A 60 2.99 1.43 -3.84
CA THR A 60 3.03 0.40 -4.88
C THR A 60 4.46 0.06 -5.23
N SER A 61 4.70 -1.24 -5.43
CA SER A 61 5.95 -1.82 -5.92
C SER A 61 5.62 -2.89 -6.95
N MET A 62 5.92 -2.63 -8.23
CA MET A 62 5.74 -3.49 -9.40
C MET A 62 4.40 -4.25 -9.49
N HIS A 63 4.21 -5.30 -8.68
CA HIS A 63 3.06 -6.19 -8.69
C HIS A 63 2.17 -6.08 -7.45
N THR A 64 2.55 -5.30 -6.44
CA THR A 64 1.80 -5.20 -5.19
C THR A 64 1.33 -3.79 -4.92
N LEU A 65 0.03 -3.64 -4.67
CA LEU A 65 -0.56 -2.46 -4.05
C LEU A 65 -0.67 -2.70 -2.54
N VAL A 66 -0.02 -1.85 -1.74
CA VAL A 66 -0.09 -1.86 -0.28
C VAL A 66 -0.93 -0.69 0.18
N ILE A 67 -1.93 -0.96 1.02
CA ILE A 67 -2.86 0.02 1.57
C ILE A 67 -2.83 -0.07 3.10
N SER A 68 -2.59 1.07 3.74
CA SER A 68 -2.44 1.21 5.18
C SER A 68 -3.32 2.33 5.72
N VAL A 69 -3.69 2.22 7.00
CA VAL A 69 -4.24 3.34 7.78
C VAL A 69 -3.14 4.17 8.44
N ASN A 70 -1.89 3.68 8.44
CA ASN A 70 -0.76 4.33 9.07
C ASN A 70 0.01 5.21 8.07
N ASN A 71 0.52 6.34 8.57
CA ASN A 71 1.47 7.19 7.87
C ASN A 71 2.62 7.57 8.82
N PRO A 72 3.86 7.12 8.59
CA PRO A 72 4.31 6.33 7.44
C PRO A 72 3.75 4.91 7.42
N ILE A 73 3.72 4.28 6.25
CA ILE A 73 3.26 2.89 6.08
C ILE A 73 4.26 1.97 6.76
N GLU A 74 3.81 1.10 7.66
CA GLU A 74 4.66 0.14 8.37
C GLU A 74 4.39 -1.28 7.84
N PHE A 75 5.34 -1.86 7.09
CA PHE A 75 5.10 -3.10 6.36
C PHE A 75 4.80 -4.32 7.24
N ASN A 76 5.33 -4.33 8.47
CA ASN A 76 5.15 -5.44 9.40
C ASN A 76 3.89 -5.29 10.27
N ARG A 77 3.06 -4.26 10.02
CA ARG A 77 1.71 -4.14 10.60
C ARG A 77 0.65 -4.67 9.65
N GLU A 78 -0.59 -4.67 10.12
CA GLU A 78 -1.76 -4.92 9.30
C GLU A 78 -1.85 -3.90 8.17
N ASN A 79 -1.75 -4.42 6.95
CA ASN A 79 -1.92 -3.68 5.71
C ASN A 79 -2.74 -4.57 4.78
N LEU A 80 -3.62 -3.97 3.99
CA LEU A 80 -4.21 -4.68 2.85
C LEU A 80 -3.17 -4.72 1.74
N ARG A 81 -2.75 -5.93 1.35
CA ARG A 81 -1.84 -6.15 0.23
C ARG A 81 -2.63 -6.80 -0.89
N VAL A 82 -2.60 -6.18 -2.06
CA VAL A 82 -3.22 -6.71 -3.27
C VAL A 82 -2.10 -7.04 -4.23
N ASP A 83 -1.80 -8.33 -4.33
CA ASP A 83 -0.82 -8.85 -5.26
C ASP A 83 -1.51 -9.17 -6.60
N TYR A 84 -0.90 -8.71 -7.69
CA TYR A 84 -1.24 -9.14 -9.03
C TYR A 84 -0.32 -10.30 -9.41
N LEU A 85 -0.89 -11.49 -9.59
CA LEU A 85 -0.20 -12.62 -10.20
C LEU A 85 -0.54 -12.62 -11.70
N PRO A 86 0.46 -12.60 -12.60
CA PRO A 86 0.24 -12.66 -14.05
C PRO A 86 -0.37 -13.98 -14.51
#